data_AF-A0A929IK88-F1
#
_entry.id   AF-A0A929IK88-F1
#
_cell.length_a   1.000
_cell.length_b   1.000
_cell.length_c   1.000
_cell.angle_alpha   90.00
_cell.angle_beta   90.00
_cell.angle_gamma   90.00
#
_symmetry.space_group_name_H-M   'P 1'
#
loop_
_entity.id
_entity.type
_entity.pdbx_description
1 polymer ?
#
loop_
_entity_poly.entity_id
_entity_poly.type
_entity_poly.pdbx_seq_one_letter_code
_entity_poly.pdbx_strand_id
1 'polypeptide(L)'
;EVDISELGTPHTRGLHIVPAGTVNRVMGSGRHVLLRSFIEGEPEIYGGGAPLVASDALARISISPKTPPGLIAFGSRAAGKFEAGQAVELLAFLARVTERAIRIWLKQS
;
A
#
# COMPACT_ATOMS: atom_id res chain seq x y z
N GLU A 1 -4.82 14.31 19.81
CA GLU A 1 -5.16 14.03 18.40
C GLU A 1 -4.34 15.01 17.58
N VAL A 2 -3.35 14.52 16.84
CA VAL A 2 -2.50 15.39 16.01
C VAL A 2 -3.21 15.54 14.68
N ASP A 3 -3.57 16.76 14.32
CA ASP A 3 -4.15 17.07 13.03
C ASP A 3 -3.08 16.91 11.95
N ILE A 4 -3.06 15.74 11.32
CA ILE A 4 -2.14 15.38 10.24
C ILE A 4 -2.35 16.20 8.95
N SER A 5 -3.39 17.04 8.89
CA SER A 5 -3.61 17.94 7.76
C SER A 5 -2.64 19.14 7.72
N GLU A 6 -2.01 19.50 8.85
CA GLU A 6 -1.01 20.58 8.93
C GLU A 6 0.43 20.13 8.62
N LEU A 7 0.70 18.82 8.64
CA LEU A 7 1.97 18.27 8.16
C LEU A 7 1.88 18.20 6.64
N GLY A 8 2.35 19.26 5.96
CA GLY A 8 2.39 19.30 4.50
C GLY A 8 2.84 17.96 3.91
N THR A 9 2.04 17.39 3.01
CA THR A 9 2.28 16.06 2.45
C THR A 9 3.72 15.97 1.96
N PRO A 10 4.53 15.02 2.46
CA PRO A 10 5.90 14.86 1.98
C PRO A 10 5.86 14.71 0.46
N HIS A 11 6.47 15.64 -0.28
CA HIS A 11 6.56 15.57 -1.75
C HIS A 11 7.64 14.57 -2.20
N THR A 12 7.68 13.40 -1.56
CA THR A 12 8.57 12.31 -1.94
C THR A 12 7.81 11.41 -2.90
N ARG A 13 8.22 11.37 -4.17
CA ARG A 13 7.63 10.46 -5.17
C ARG A 13 7.64 9.02 -4.63
N GLY A 14 6.48 8.36 -4.68
CA GLY A 14 6.30 6.99 -4.19
C GLY A 14 5.93 6.86 -2.71
N LEU A 15 5.89 7.96 -1.95
CA LEU A 15 5.31 8.01 -0.61
C LEU A 15 4.01 8.81 -0.67
N HIS A 16 2.92 8.23 -0.19
CA HIS A 16 1.62 8.88 -0.14
C HIS A 16 1.00 8.68 1.24
N ILE A 17 0.52 9.78 1.83
CA ILE A 17 -0.26 9.72 3.07
C ILE A 17 -1.71 9.50 2.68
N VAL A 18 -2.32 8.51 3.30
CA VAL A 18 -3.73 8.15 3.08
C VAL A 18 -4.54 8.40 4.36
N PRO A 19 -5.85 8.60 4.25
CA PRO A 19 -6.72 8.68 5.42
C PRO A 19 -6.55 7.48 6.36
N ALA A 20 -6.75 7.71 7.65
CA ALA A 20 -6.71 6.64 8.64
C ALA A 20 -7.77 5.57 8.29
N GLY A 21 -7.36 4.30 8.31
CA GLY A 21 -8.25 3.17 8.01
C GLY A 21 -8.28 2.73 6.54
N THR A 22 -7.74 3.51 5.59
CA THR A 22 -7.72 3.17 4.16
C THR A 22 -7.16 1.76 3.90
N VAL A 23 -6.06 1.37 4.56
CA VAL A 23 -5.47 0.03 4.37
C VAL A 23 -6.43 -1.09 4.75
N ASN A 24 -7.18 -0.95 5.85
CA ASN A 24 -8.14 -1.97 6.27
C ASN A 24 -9.42 -1.94 5.42
N ARG A 25 -9.85 -0.76 4.96
CA ARG A 25 -10.97 -0.62 4.03
C ARG A 25 -10.70 -1.36 2.72
N VAL A 26 -9.50 -1.19 2.15
CA VAL A 26 -9.14 -1.74 0.85
C VAL A 26 -8.75 -3.22 0.94
N MET A 27 -7.97 -3.62 1.95
CA MET A 27 -7.46 -4.99 2.04
C MET A 27 -8.31 -5.93 2.90
N GLY A 28 -9.21 -5.42 3.73
CA GLY A 28 -9.84 -6.15 4.82
C GLY A 28 -8.88 -6.40 6.00
N SER A 29 -9.41 -6.97 7.08
CA SER A 29 -8.62 -7.33 8.27
C SER A 29 -7.81 -8.61 8.04
N GLY A 30 -6.54 -8.61 8.45
CA GLY A 30 -5.70 -9.83 8.50
C GLY A 30 -5.11 -10.30 7.16
N ARG A 31 -5.46 -9.67 6.03
CA ARG A 31 -4.85 -10.00 4.73
C ARG A 31 -3.51 -9.29 4.56
N HIS A 32 -2.48 -10.07 4.18
CA HIS A 32 -1.13 -9.57 3.92
C HIS A 32 -0.91 -9.16 2.47
N VAL A 33 -1.48 -9.89 1.51
CA VAL A 33 -1.41 -9.60 0.08
C VAL A 33 -2.81 -9.72 -0.53
N LEU A 34 -3.15 -8.81 -1.43
CA LEU A 34 -4.40 -8.81 -2.19
C LEU A 34 -4.11 -8.52 -3.66
N LEU A 35 -4.58 -9.40 -4.55
CA LEU A 35 -4.57 -9.19 -6.00
C LEU A 35 -6.01 -8.91 -6.46
N ARG A 36 -6.21 -7.84 -7.23
CA ARG A 36 -7.53 -7.46 -7.77
C ARG A 36 -7.47 -7.34 -9.29
N SER A 37 -8.18 -8.22 -9.98
CA SER A 37 -8.14 -8.35 -11.45
C SER A 37 -8.88 -7.28 -12.21
N PHE A 38 -10.00 -6.82 -11.68
CA PHE A 38 -10.92 -5.90 -12.35
C PHE A 38 -11.42 -4.89 -11.32
N ILE A 39 -10.81 -3.71 -11.32
CA ILE A 39 -11.15 -2.63 -10.39
C ILE A 39 -11.21 -1.30 -11.12
N GLU A 40 -11.88 -0.35 -10.48
CA GLU A 40 -11.58 1.07 -10.66
C GLU A 40 -10.49 1.44 -9.65
N GLY A 41 -9.44 2.13 -10.10
CA GLY A 41 -8.36 2.54 -9.22
C GLY A 41 -8.85 3.42 -8.07
N GLU A 42 -8.34 3.17 -6.87
CA GLU A 42 -8.65 3.94 -5.66
C GLU A 42 -7.92 5.30 -5.68
N PRO A 43 -8.62 6.45 -5.71
CA PRO A 43 -7.99 7.77 -5.70
C PRO A 43 -7.10 8.02 -4.49
N GLU A 44 -7.49 7.49 -3.33
CA GLU A 44 -6.70 7.56 -2.10
C GLU A 44 -5.36 6.81 -2.19
N ILE A 45 -5.19 5.87 -3.12
CA ILE A 45 -3.95 5.09 -3.26
C ILE A 45 -3.13 5.60 -4.44
N TYR A 46 -3.80 5.90 -5.56
CA TYR A 46 -3.15 6.19 -6.83
C TYR A 46 -3.19 7.66 -7.23
N GLY A 47 -3.86 8.53 -6.44
CA GLY A 47 -4.02 9.95 -6.74
C GLY A 47 -4.59 10.17 -8.14
N GLY A 48 -4.02 11.13 -8.88
CA GLY A 48 -4.41 11.41 -10.27
C GLY A 48 -4.21 10.26 -11.26
N GLY A 49 -3.45 9.21 -10.88
CA GLY A 49 -3.27 8.01 -11.70
C GLY A 49 -4.39 6.98 -11.56
N ALA A 50 -5.29 7.14 -10.59
CA ALA A 50 -6.35 6.19 -10.28
C ALA A 50 -7.22 5.78 -11.48
N PRO A 51 -7.66 6.69 -12.37
CA PRO A 51 -8.48 6.31 -13.53
C PRO A 51 -7.77 5.38 -14.53
N LEU A 52 -6.44 5.29 -14.44
CA LEU A 52 -5.65 4.42 -15.31
C LEU A 52 -5.46 3.02 -14.71
N VAL A 53 -5.83 2.79 -13.45
CA VAL A 53 -5.62 1.49 -12.79
C VAL A 53 -6.86 0.63 -12.99
N ALA A 54 -6.68 -0.48 -13.71
CA ALA A 54 -7.71 -1.47 -14.00
C ALA A 54 -7.49 -2.80 -13.26
N SER A 55 -6.29 -3.04 -12.75
CA SER A 55 -5.96 -4.14 -11.84
C SER A 55 -4.84 -3.73 -10.88
N ASP A 56 -4.75 -4.36 -9.71
CA ASP A 56 -3.65 -4.10 -8.78
C ASP A 56 -3.19 -5.28 -7.93
N ALA A 57 -1.97 -5.13 -7.41
CA ALA A 57 -1.40 -5.97 -6.38
C ALA A 57 -1.01 -5.12 -5.17
N LEU A 58 -1.55 -5.49 -4.03
CA LEU A 58 -1.46 -4.76 -2.78
C LEU A 58 -0.76 -5.61 -1.73
N ALA A 59 0.18 -5.02 -0.99
CA ALA A 59 0.84 -5.67 0.14
C ALA A 59 0.80 -4.80 1.38
N ARG A 60 0.32 -5.36 2.48
CA ARG A 60 0.31 -4.71 3.79
C ARG A 60 1.72 -4.73 4.36
N ILE A 61 2.16 -3.58 4.87
CA ILE A 61 3.39 -3.48 5.68
C ILE A 61 3.05 -3.06 7.12
N SER A 62 3.70 -3.68 8.09
CA SER A 62 3.61 -3.37 9.51
C SER A 62 5.00 -3.09 10.07
N ILE A 63 5.28 -1.81 10.35
CA ILE A 63 6.59 -1.35 10.82
C ILE A 63 6.75 -1.57 12.33
N SER A 64 5.67 -1.49 13.10
CA SER A 64 5.66 -1.62 14.55
C SER A 64 4.22 -1.80 15.05
N PRO A 65 4.00 -2.49 16.20
CA PRO A 65 2.68 -2.52 16.85
C PRO A 65 2.15 -1.13 17.24
N LYS A 66 3.02 -0.12 17.35
CA LYS A 66 2.67 1.26 17.73
C LYS A 66 2.39 2.18 16.54
N THR A 67 2.54 1.69 15.31
CA THR A 67 2.36 2.49 14.08
C THR A 67 1.18 1.95 13.29
N PRO A 68 0.38 2.82 12.63
CA PRO A 68 -0.63 2.36 11.68
C PRO A 68 -0.04 1.45 10.60
N PRO A 69 -0.81 0.52 10.03
CA PRO A 69 -0.35 -0.28 8.90
C PRO A 69 -0.13 0.61 7.67
N GLY A 70 0.87 0.27 6.87
CA GLY A 70 1.11 0.85 5.56
C GLY A 70 0.72 -0.09 4.43
N LEU A 71 0.83 0.43 3.20
CA LEU A 71 0.46 -0.27 1.97
C LEU A 71 1.53 -0.07 0.91
N ILE A 72 1.92 -1.15 0.25
CA ILE A 72 2.62 -1.13 -1.04
C ILE A 72 1.56 -1.44 -2.10
N ALA A 73 1.46 -0.60 -3.14
CA ALA A 73 0.45 -0.73 -4.18
C ALA A 73 1.08 -0.71 -5.57
N PHE A 74 0.83 -1.75 -6.36
CA PHE A 74 1.21 -1.85 -7.77
C PHE A 74 -0.04 -1.80 -8.63
N GLY A 75 -0.28 -0.66 -9.29
CA GLY A 75 -1.40 -0.52 -10.24
C GLY A 75 -0.99 -0.88 -11.68
N SER A 76 -1.91 -1.44 -12.45
CA SER A 76 -1.75 -1.68 -13.88
C SER A 76 -2.92 -1.14 -14.69
N ARG A 77 -2.63 -0.69 -15.92
CA ARG A 77 -3.64 -0.34 -16.93
C ARG A 77 -4.30 -1.56 -17.57
N ALA A 78 -3.67 -2.73 -17.47
CA ALA A 78 -4.21 -3.96 -18.01
C ALA A 78 -5.10 -4.63 -16.95
N ALA A 79 -6.39 -4.74 -17.22
CA ALA A 79 -7.28 -5.60 -16.46
C ALA A 79 -6.79 -7.07 -16.55
N GLY A 80 -7.01 -7.86 -15.51
CA GLY A 80 -6.56 -9.26 -15.43
C GLY A 80 -5.04 -9.46 -15.29
N LYS A 81 -4.23 -8.38 -15.21
CA LYS A 81 -2.78 -8.55 -14.97
C LYS A 81 -2.49 -9.17 -13.60
N PHE A 82 -3.23 -8.74 -12.58
CA PHE A 82 -3.10 -9.25 -11.22
C PHE A 82 -4.33 -10.08 -10.87
N GLU A 83 -4.18 -11.39 -10.71
CA GLU A 83 -5.29 -12.31 -10.47
C GLU A 83 -5.12 -13.10 -9.20
N ALA A 84 -6.22 -13.35 -8.48
CA ALA A 84 -6.19 -14.01 -7.17
C ALA A 84 -5.53 -15.41 -7.16
N GLY A 85 -5.43 -16.07 -8.32
CA GLY A 85 -4.74 -17.37 -8.47
C GLY A 85 -3.23 -17.28 -8.71
N GLN A 86 -2.66 -16.08 -8.85
CA GLN A 86 -1.22 -15.91 -9.09
C GLN A 86 -0.40 -16.07 -7.80
N ALA A 87 0.85 -16.50 -7.96
CA ALA A 87 1.85 -16.56 -6.90
C ALA A 87 2.08 -15.16 -6.29
N VAL A 88 2.04 -15.07 -4.96
CA VAL A 88 2.16 -13.82 -4.19
C VAL A 88 3.44 -13.76 -3.34
N GLU A 89 4.27 -14.80 -3.40
CA GLU A 89 5.44 -15.00 -2.56
C GLU A 89 6.47 -13.89 -2.72
N LEU A 90 6.73 -13.46 -3.97
CA LEU A 90 7.66 -12.36 -4.24
C LEU A 90 7.16 -11.03 -3.66
N LEU A 91 5.86 -10.78 -3.75
CA LEU A 91 5.25 -9.56 -3.21
C LEU A 91 5.25 -9.56 -1.68
N ALA A 92 4.95 -10.71 -1.07
CA ALA A 92 5.05 -10.90 0.37
C ALA A 92 6.50 -10.77 0.87
N PHE A 93 7.47 -11.33 0.14
CA PHE A 93 8.89 -11.18 0.43
C PHE A 93 9.31 -9.72 0.38
N LEU A 94 8.94 -9.00 -0.69
CA LEU A 94 9.21 -7.57 -0.84
C LEU A 94 8.65 -6.78 0.36
N ALA A 95 7.39 -7.00 0.72
CA ALA A 95 6.76 -6.33 1.86
C ALA A 95 7.57 -6.53 3.16
N ARG A 96 8.00 -7.75 3.45
CA ARG A 96 8.82 -8.07 4.64
C ARG A 96 10.20 -7.42 4.60
N VAL A 97 10.84 -7.37 3.44
CA VAL A 97 12.13 -6.69 3.26
C VAL A 97 11.96 -5.18 3.49
N THR A 98 10.91 -4.58 2.92
CA THR A 98 10.59 -3.15 3.10
C THR A 98 10.32 -2.82 4.57
N GLU A 99 9.51 -3.62 5.28
CA GLU A 99 9.29 -3.47 6.72
C GLU A 99 10.61 -3.48 7.49
N ARG A 100 11.47 -4.46 7.18
CA ARG A 100 12.76 -4.60 7.85
C ARG A 100 13.69 -3.42 7.57
N ALA A 101 13.75 -2.95 6.33
CA ALA A 101 14.56 -1.80 5.93
C ALA A 101 14.12 -0.53 6.68
N ILE A 102 12.81 -0.24 6.71
CA ILE A 102 12.26 0.91 7.43
C ILE A 102 12.55 0.80 8.94
N ARG A 103 12.36 -0.38 9.54
CA ARG A 103 12.68 -0.62 10.96
C ARG A 103 14.17 -0.40 11.26
N ILE A 104 15.08 -0.76 10.35
CA ILE A 104 16.52 -0.54 10.52
C ILE A 104 16.81 0.96 10.47
N TRP A 105 16.28 1.65 9.45
CA TRP A 105 16.47 3.09 9.28
C TRP A 105 15.97 3.88 10.51
N LEU A 106 14.76 3.59 11.02
CA LEU A 106 14.20 4.24 12.21
C LEU A 106 14.98 3.97 13.50
N LYS A 107 15.70 2.85 13.61
CA LYS A 107 16.56 2.55 14.77
C LYS A 107 17.90 3.27 14.74
N GLN A 108 18.34 3.69 13.56
CA GLN A 108 19.59 4.42 13.35
C GLN A 108 19.37 5.94 13.35
N SER A 109 18.11 6.39 13.33
CA SER A 109 17.70 7.80 13.33
C SER A 109 17.32 8.29 14.73
#